data_AF-A0A9Q5ZBF8-F1
#
_entry.id   AF-A0A9Q5ZBF8-F1
#
_cell.length_a   1.000
_cell.length_b   1.000
_cell.length_c   1.000
_cell.angle_alpha   90.00
_cell.angle_beta   90.00
_cell.angle_gamma   90.00
#
_symmetry.space_group_name_H-M   'P 1'
#
loop_
_entity.id
_entity.type
_entity.pdbx_description
1 polymer ?
#
loop_
_entity_poly.entity_id
_entity_poly.type
_entity_poly.pdbx_seq_one_letter_code
_entity_poly.pdbx_strand_id
1 'polypeptide(L)' 'AYWYYKLHATKPIFSTTQPNKLSKYKHLGKAGSPAHIDAVLSVARRTQIDHLTSCIDSLRQNWVDLYDSLKEKK' A
#
# COMPACT_ATOMS: atom_id res chain seq x y z
N ALA A 1 -6.28 -24.46 13.87
CA ALA A 1 -6.67 -23.04 13.93
C ALA A 1 -7.65 -22.76 12.79
N TYR A 2 -8.87 -22.30 13.09
CA TYR A 2 -9.84 -21.87 12.06
C TYR A 2 -9.50 -20.44 11.63
N TRP A 3 -9.13 -20.26 10.37
CA TRP A 3 -8.70 -18.97 9.81
C TRP A 3 -9.89 -18.25 9.18
N TYR A 4 -10.41 -17.21 9.84
CA TYR A 4 -11.57 -16.47 9.32
C TYR A 4 -11.18 -15.29 8.43
N TYR A 5 -9.96 -14.74 8.59
CA TYR A 5 -9.47 -13.60 7.81
C TYR A 5 -8.12 -13.88 7.16
N LYS A 6 -7.96 -13.35 5.94
CA LYS A 6 -6.72 -13.43 5.15
C LYS A 6 -6.36 -12.05 4.59
N LEU A 7 -5.10 -11.66 4.73
CA LEU A 7 -4.53 -10.53 4.01
C LEU A 7 -4.10 -10.99 2.62
N HIS A 8 -4.46 -10.24 1.60
CA HIS A 8 -4.10 -10.52 0.22
C HIS A 8 -3.20 -9.41 -0.34
N ALA A 9 -2.02 -9.78 -0.80
CA ALA A 9 -1.08 -8.88 -1.46
C ALA A 9 -1.08 -9.11 -2.97
N THR A 10 -0.81 -8.05 -3.74
CA THR A 10 -0.76 -8.11 -5.21
C THR A 10 0.38 -9.02 -5.70
N LYS A 11 1.52 -9.00 -5.00
CA LYS A 11 2.71 -9.80 -5.28
C LYS A 11 2.96 -10.81 -4.14
N PRO A 12 3.60 -11.96 -4.42
CA PRO A 12 3.94 -12.92 -3.37
C PRO A 12 5.06 -12.34 -2.50
N ILE A 13 4.71 -11.95 -1.27
CA ILE A 13 5.62 -11.26 -0.34
C ILE A 13 5.67 -11.90 1.05
N PHE A 14 4.71 -12.78 1.38
CA PHE A 14 4.66 -13.40 2.69
C PHE A 14 5.46 -14.69 2.70
N SER A 15 6.34 -14.86 3.68
CA SER A 15 7.09 -16.11 3.86
C SER A 15 6.14 -17.28 4.14
N THR A 16 6.50 -18.44 3.61
CA THR A 16 5.82 -19.71 3.89
C THR A 16 6.73 -20.65 4.65
N THR A 17 6.20 -21.79 5.10
CA THR A 17 7.00 -22.86 5.71
C THR A 17 7.98 -23.52 4.72
N GLN A 18 7.80 -23.32 3.41
CA GLN A 18 8.72 -23.80 2.40
C GLN A 18 9.82 -22.75 2.16
N PRO A 19 11.11 -23.12 2.28
CA PRO A 19 12.20 -22.20 1.96
C PRO A 19 12.10 -21.74 0.50
N ASN A 20 12.40 -20.45 0.25
CA ASN A 20 12.32 -19.78 -1.05
C ASN A 20 10.93 -19.68 -1.70
N LYS A 21 9.85 -19.98 -0.97
CA LYS A 21 8.49 -19.81 -1.47
C LYS A 21 7.76 -18.70 -0.73
N LEU A 22 7.35 -17.69 -1.50
CA LEU A 22 6.51 -16.60 -1.01
C LEU A 22 5.05 -16.81 -1.43
N SER A 23 4.14 -16.39 -0.56
CA SER A 23 2.70 -16.42 -0.77
C SER A 23 2.15 -15.00 -0.93
N LYS A 24 1.07 -14.89 -1.70
CA LYS A 24 0.24 -13.69 -1.77
C LYS A 24 -0.72 -13.57 -0.58
N TYR A 25 -0.92 -14.66 0.16
CA TYR A 25 -1.88 -14.75 1.25
C TYR A 25 -1.19 -14.91 2.58
N LYS A 26 -1.65 -14.14 3.58
CA LYS A 26 -1.30 -14.31 5.00
C LYS A 26 -2.57 -14.53 5.81
N HIS A 27 -2.67 -15.66 6.49
CA HIS A 27 -3.80 -15.96 7.37
C HIS A 27 -3.65 -15.22 8.70
N LEU A 28 -4.70 -14.52 9.13
CA LEU A 28 -4.66 -13.56 10.24
C LEU A 28 -5.36 -14.06 11.51
N GLY A 29 -6.11 -15.16 11.42
CA GLY A 29 -6.85 -15.74 12.54
C GLY A 29 -8.27 -15.20 12.62
N LYS A 30 -8.77 -15.06 13.86
CA LYS A 30 -10.12 -14.55 14.16
C LYS A 30 -10.17 -13.01 14.10
N ALA A 31 -11.38 -12.48 13.91
CA ALA A 31 -11.63 -11.05 14.00
C ALA A 31 -11.18 -10.51 15.36
N GLY A 32 -10.64 -9.30 15.39
CA GLY A 32 -10.16 -8.65 16.61
C GLY A 32 -8.88 -9.24 17.20
N SER A 33 -8.30 -10.28 16.61
CA SER A 33 -6.95 -10.71 17.01
C SER A 33 -5.91 -9.62 16.67
N PRO A 34 -4.78 -9.55 17.40
CA PRO A 34 -3.74 -8.56 17.11
C PRO A 34 -3.28 -8.58 15.65
N ALA A 35 -3.04 -9.78 15.09
CA ALA A 35 -2.63 -9.94 13.69
C ALA A 35 -3.69 -9.43 12.70
N HIS A 36 -4.98 -9.61 13.00
CA HIS A 36 -6.07 -9.07 12.19
C HIS A 36 -6.10 -7.53 12.26
N ILE A 37 -6.05 -6.96 13.46
CA ILE A 37 -6.08 -5.51 13.67
C ILE A 37 -4.88 -4.85 12.97
N ASP A 38 -3.67 -5.39 13.15
CA ASP A 38 -2.46 -4.87 12.52
C ASP A 38 -2.54 -4.89 11.00
N ALA A 39 -3.11 -5.95 10.42
CA ALA A 39 -3.32 -6.04 8.99
C ALA A 39 -4.30 -4.97 8.48
N VAL A 40 -5.43 -4.77 9.17
CA VAL A 40 -6.43 -3.73 8.82
C VAL A 40 -5.79 -2.34 8.89
N LEU A 41 -5.08 -2.04 9.97
CA LEU A 41 -4.37 -0.76 10.13
C LEU A 41 -3.29 -0.56 9.06
N SER A 42 -2.61 -1.63 8.65
CA SER A 42 -1.60 -1.54 7.59
C SER A 42 -2.21 -1.21 6.23
N VAL A 43 -3.38 -1.77 5.91
CA VAL A 43 -4.11 -1.42 4.68
C VAL A 43 -4.58 0.03 4.73
N ALA A 44 -5.13 0.49 5.86
CA ALA A 44 -5.55 1.89 6.02
C ALA A 44 -4.38 2.87 5.85
N ARG A 45 -3.22 2.58 6.47
CA ARG A 45 -2.00 3.37 6.28
C ARG A 45 -1.53 3.38 4.83
N ARG A 46 -1.66 2.25 4.11
CA ARG A 46 -1.27 2.19 2.69
C ARG A 46 -2.10 3.16 1.85
N THR A 47 -3.41 3.18 2.06
CA THR A 47 -4.30 4.15 1.39
C THR A 47 -3.88 5.59 1.67
N GLN A 48 -3.56 5.92 2.93
CA GLN A 48 -3.07 7.26 3.28
C GLN A 48 -1.77 7.63 2.54
N ILE A 49 -0.81 6.70 2.46
CA ILE A 49 0.45 6.90 1.74
C ILE A 49 0.21 7.11 0.24
N ASP A 50 -0.68 6.30 -0.36
CA ASP A 50 -0.97 6.41 -1.79
C ASP A 50 -1.60 7.78 -2.12
N HIS A 51 -2.50 8.29 -1.26
CA HIS A 51 -3.04 9.65 -1.40
C HIS A 51 -1.97 10.74 -1.24
N LEU A 52 -1.11 10.65 -0.22
CA LEU A 52 -0.03 11.62 -0.03
C LEU A 52 0.93 11.65 -1.22
N THR A 53 1.25 10.47 -1.77
CA THR A 53 2.09 10.34 -2.97
C THR A 53 1.43 11.02 -4.17
N SER A 54 0.13 10.78 -4.38
CA SER A 54 -0.64 11.45 -5.44
C SER A 54 -0.65 12.97 -5.27
N CYS A 55 -0.80 13.49 -4.05
CA CYS A 55 -0.74 14.93 -3.81
C CYS A 55 0.63 15.51 -4.16
N ILE A 56 1.72 14.82 -3.80
CA ILE A 56 3.09 15.24 -4.14
C ILE A 56 3.28 15.27 -5.66
N ASP A 57 2.81 14.24 -6.37
CA ASP A 57 2.95 14.17 -7.82
C ASP A 57 2.15 15.26 -8.53
N SER A 58 0.94 15.57 -8.04
CA SER A 58 0.16 16.71 -8.53
C SER A 58 0.87 18.05 -8.31
N LEU A 59 1.49 18.26 -7.16
CA LEU A 59 2.26 19.49 -6.88
C LEU A 59 3.48 19.62 -7.80
N ARG A 60 4.17 18.51 -8.08
CA ARG A 60 5.29 18.48 -9.04
C ARG A 60 4.83 18.82 -10.45
N GLN A 61 3.70 18.27 -10.89
CA GLN A 61 3.16 18.58 -12.21
C GLN A 61 2.79 20.06 -12.33
N ASN A 62 2.08 20.61 -11.32
CA ASN A 62 1.72 22.03 -11.29
C ASN A 62 2.97 22.93 -11.36
N TRP A 63 4.07 22.54 -10.72
CA TRP A 63 5.33 23.28 -10.80
C TRP A 63 5.93 23.28 -12.21
N VAL A 64 5.93 22.13 -12.89
CA VAL A 64 6.38 22.02 -14.28
C VAL A 64 5.53 22.90 -15.18
N ASP A 65 4.20 22.81 -15.06
CA ASP A 65 3.26 23.59 -15.85
C ASP A 65 3.47 25.11 -15.66
N LEU A 66 3.73 25.55 -14.43
CA LEU A 66 4.07 26.94 -14.14
C LEU A 66 5.37 27.37 -14.83
N TYR A 67 6.42 26.56 -14.78
CA TYR A 67 7.69 26.87 -15.44
C TYR A 67 7.56 26.98 -16.96
N ASP A 68 6.86 26.02 -17.57
CA ASP A 68 6.64 26.02 -19.01
C ASP A 68 5.82 27.25 -19.43
N SER A 69 4.76 27.59 -18.67
CA SER A 69 3.97 28.80 -18.92
C SER A 69 4.76 30.11 -18.81
N LEU A 70 5.75 30.18 -17.92
CA LEU A 70 6.62 31.33 -17.75
C LEU A 70 7.64 31.46 -18.89
N LYS A 71 8.09 30.33 -19.44
CA LYS A 71 9.00 30.29 -20.57
C LYS A 71 8.32 30.72 -21.87
N GLU A 72 7.07 30.32 -22.07
CA GLU A 72 6.27 30.72 -23.25
C GLU A 72 5.89 32.21 -23.28
N LYS A 73 5.85 32.87 -22.11
CA LYS A 73 5.57 34.31 -22.00
C LYS A 73 6.77 35.23 -22.24
N LYS A 74 7.97 34.69 -22.39
CA LYS A 74 9.21 35.43 -22.68
C LYS A 74 9.52 35.41 -24.17
#